data_AF-A0A9N9HHU6-F1
#
_entry.id   AF-A0A9N9HHU6-F1
#
_cell.length_a   1.000
_cell.length_b   1.000
_cell.length_c   1.000
_cell.angle_alpha   90.00
_cell.angle_beta   90.00
_cell.angle_gamma   90.00
#
_symmetry.space_group_name_H-M   'P 1'
#
loop_
_entity.id
_entity.type
_entity.pdbx_description
1 polymer ?
#
loop_
_entity_poly.entity_id
_entity_poly.type
_entity_poly.pdbx_seq_one_letter_code
_entity_poly.pdbx_strand_id
1 'polypeptide(L)'
;NEKIIIDYMAINYGSVEYPFAALSKMIPYSPKQIADHWWNALDPRISKVPFSKEEKNFIYAWVEKYSKPQDTIQWKDLQPVMEAKFGKFRSRNDLKNVWNAKKRRIKRINRVSSEVNSISPDDEYEYDEGNENN
;
A
#
# COMPACT_ATOMS: atom_id res chain seq x y z
N ASN A 1 12.25 4.34 23.34
CA ASN A 1 13.04 4.12 22.09
C ASN A 1 12.58 5.02 20.95
N GLU A 2 11.29 5.10 20.62
CA GLU A 2 10.80 5.93 19.49
C GLU A 2 11.13 7.41 19.64
N LYS A 3 10.91 8.00 20.83
CA LYS A 3 11.28 9.39 21.12
C LYS A 3 12.78 9.66 20.88
N ILE A 4 13.65 8.73 21.29
CA ILE A 4 15.11 8.85 21.08
C ILE A 4 15.44 8.90 19.59
N ILE A 5 14.79 8.04 18.79
CA ILE A 5 14.98 8.03 17.33
C ILE A 5 14.51 9.35 16.73
N ILE A 6 13.32 9.84 17.09
CA ILE A 6 12.76 11.09 16.56
C ILE A 6 13.63 12.29 16.91
N ASP A 7 13.98 12.46 18.19
CA ASP A 7 14.78 13.59 18.66
C ASP A 7 16.17 13.58 17.99
N TYR A 8 16.81 12.42 17.90
CA TYR A 8 18.12 12.29 17.23
C TYR A 8 18.04 12.66 15.75
N MET A 9 17.03 12.15 15.04
CA MET A 9 16.86 12.41 13.61
C MET A 9 16.52 13.88 13.35
N ALA A 10 15.72 14.53 14.20
CA ALA A 10 15.41 15.95 14.06
C ALA A 10 16.67 16.84 14.08
N ILE A 11 17.70 16.44 14.83
CA ILE A 11 18.97 17.18 14.97
C ILE A 11 19.99 16.77 13.89
N ASN A 12 20.04 15.49 13.53
CA ASN A 12 21.17 14.92 12.77
C ASN A 12 20.82 14.53 11.32
N TYR A 13 19.55 14.64 10.90
CA TYR A 13 19.13 14.22 9.57
C TYR A 13 19.82 15.04 8.48
N GLY A 14 20.53 14.36 7.58
CA GLY A 14 21.31 14.99 6.51
C GLY A 14 22.69 15.50 6.93
N SER A 15 22.97 15.62 8.23
CA SER A 15 24.29 16.01 8.76
C SER A 15 25.19 14.82 9.08
N VAL A 16 24.59 13.68 9.42
CA VAL A 16 25.32 12.42 9.68
C VAL A 16 25.13 11.49 8.49
N GLU A 17 26.24 10.92 7.98
CA GLU A 17 26.22 10.02 6.82
C GLU A 17 25.46 8.70 7.12
N TYR A 18 25.59 8.17 8.34
CA TYR A 18 24.97 6.91 8.77
C TYR A 18 24.17 7.02 10.07
N PRO A 19 23.04 7.77 10.09
CA PRO A 19 22.32 8.10 11.33
C PRO A 19 21.71 6.87 12.02
N PHE A 20 21.25 5.88 11.25
CA PHE A 20 20.68 4.64 11.81
C PHE A 20 21.73 3.74 12.46
N ALA A 21 22.97 3.76 11.94
CA ALA A 21 24.08 3.00 12.52
C ALA A 21 24.50 3.62 13.87
N ALA A 22 24.51 4.95 13.97
CA ALA A 22 24.74 5.64 15.22
C ALA A 22 23.63 5.33 16.25
N LEU A 23 22.35 5.42 15.84
CA LEU A 23 21.22 5.08 16.70
C LEU A 23 21.26 3.64 17.22
N SER A 24 21.67 2.68 16.39
CA SER A 24 21.77 1.27 16.79
C SER A 24 22.78 1.01 17.92
N LYS A 25 23.73 1.92 18.14
CA LYS A 25 24.65 1.85 19.29
C LYS A 25 23.99 2.34 20.59
N MET A 26 22.90 3.09 20.50
CA MET A 26 22.22 3.74 21.65
C MET A 26 20.99 2.97 22.13
N ILE A 27 20.38 2.14 21.29
CA ILE A 27 19.15 1.40 21.58
C ILE A 27 19.28 -0.05 21.11
N PRO A 28 18.54 -1.01 21.70
CA PRO A 28 18.69 -2.43 21.40
C PRO A 28 17.97 -2.85 20.10
N TYR A 29 18.21 -2.11 19.01
CA TYR A 29 17.69 -2.41 17.68
C TYR A 29 18.78 -2.28 16.63
N SER A 30 18.73 -3.12 15.61
CA SER A 30 19.62 -3.05 14.45
C SER A 30 19.36 -1.79 13.62
N PRO A 31 20.35 -1.29 12.85
CA PRO A 31 20.16 -0.12 11.98
C PRO A 31 19.00 -0.34 10.98
N LYS A 32 18.83 -1.57 10.52
CA LYS A 32 17.75 -1.96 9.62
C LYS A 32 16.37 -1.79 10.26
N GLN A 33 16.18 -2.31 11.47
CA GLN A 33 14.91 -2.17 12.20
C GLN A 33 14.56 -0.70 12.44
N ILE A 34 15.57 0.10 12.79
CA ILE A 34 15.41 1.55 13.02
C ILE A 34 15.02 2.26 11.72
N ALA A 35 15.72 1.99 10.61
CA ALA A 35 15.41 2.59 9.32
C ALA A 35 14.01 2.18 8.84
N ASP A 36 13.66 0.91 8.95
CA ASP A 36 12.34 0.40 8.55
C ASP A 36 11.23 1.06 9.40
N HIS A 37 11.44 1.24 10.71
CA HIS A 37 10.48 1.94 11.57
C HIS A 37 10.37 3.43 11.24
N TRP A 38 11.51 4.08 10.97
CA TRP A 38 11.56 5.49 10.58
C TRP A 38 10.72 5.79 9.34
N TRP A 39 10.99 5.09 8.24
CA TRP A 39 10.34 5.34 6.95
C TRP A 39 8.87 4.89 6.90
N ASN A 40 8.42 4.11 7.88
CA ASN A 40 7.06 3.59 7.92
C ASN A 40 6.16 4.28 8.95
N ALA A 41 6.71 4.80 10.05
CA ALA A 41 5.89 5.29 11.17
C ALA A 41 6.44 6.52 11.89
N LEU A 42 7.77 6.65 12.05
CA LEU A 42 8.33 7.69 12.93
C LEU A 42 8.67 9.02 12.26
N ASP A 43 8.92 9.04 10.94
CA ASP A 43 9.22 10.30 10.24
C ASP A 43 8.02 11.25 10.34
N PRO A 44 8.16 12.44 10.98
CA PRO A 44 7.04 13.35 11.21
C PRO A 44 6.37 13.86 9.93
N ARG A 45 7.07 13.78 8.79
CA ARG A 45 6.51 14.17 7.49
C ARG A 45 5.45 13.19 7.00
N ILE A 46 5.41 11.97 7.55
CA ILE A 46 4.48 10.93 7.10
C ILE A 46 3.04 11.41 7.25
N SER A 47 2.37 11.48 6.10
CA SER A 47 1.03 11.99 5.97
C SER A 47 0.00 10.96 6.45
N LYS A 48 -0.72 11.31 7.52
CA LYS A 48 -1.78 10.48 8.12
C LYS A 48 -3.14 10.62 7.45
N VAL A 49 -3.27 11.51 6.47
CA VAL A 49 -4.56 11.70 5.76
C VAL A 49 -4.86 10.49 4.87
N PRO A 50 -6.13 10.16 4.61
CA PRO A 50 -6.47 9.10 3.65
C PRO A 50 -5.86 9.33 2.26
N PHE A 51 -5.68 8.26 1.50
CA PHE A 51 -5.29 8.34 0.09
C PHE A 51 -6.48 8.78 -0.76
N SER A 52 -6.26 9.82 -1.56
CA SER A 52 -7.17 10.24 -2.63
C SER A 52 -7.27 9.18 -3.74
N LYS A 53 -8.27 9.32 -4.62
CA LYS A 53 -8.45 8.42 -5.76
C LYS A 53 -7.30 8.56 -6.75
N GLU A 54 -6.82 9.78 -6.94
CA GLU A 54 -5.74 10.17 -7.84
C GLU A 54 -4.41 9.55 -7.38
N GLU A 55 -4.12 9.63 -6.07
CA GLU A 55 -2.94 8.98 -5.49
C GLU A 55 -2.97 7.46 -5.69
N LYS A 56 -4.12 6.81 -5.43
CA LYS A 56 -4.27 5.35 -5.62
C LYS A 56 -4.06 4.96 -7.07
N ASN A 57 -4.68 5.68 -8.00
CA ASN A 57 -4.54 5.42 -9.44
C ASN A 57 -3.09 5.59 -9.91
N PHE A 58 -2.39 6.60 -9.38
CA PHE A 58 -0.99 6.80 -9.69
C PHE A 58 -0.11 5.65 -9.17
N ILE A 59 -0.35 5.14 -7.96
CA ILE A 59 0.37 3.97 -7.43
C ILE A 59 0.16 2.77 -8.35
N TYR A 60 -1.06 2.52 -8.82
CA TYR A 60 -1.34 1.40 -9.72
C TYR A 60 -0.57 1.53 -11.04
N ALA A 61 -0.67 2.69 -11.70
CA ALA A 61 0.02 2.94 -12.96
C ALA A 61 1.55 2.87 -12.81
N TRP A 62 2.09 3.37 -11.69
CA TRP A 62 3.53 3.30 -11.42
C TRP A 62 3.97 1.85 -11.24
N VAL A 63 3.25 1.06 -10.43
CA VAL A 63 3.59 -0.36 -10.23
C VAL A 63 3.48 -1.13 -11.55
N GLU A 64 2.44 -0.93 -12.35
CA GLU A 64 2.29 -1.57 -13.66
C GLU A 64 3.43 -1.22 -14.63
N LYS A 65 3.92 0.02 -14.58
CA LYS A 65 5.02 0.48 -15.44
C LYS A 65 6.40 -0.03 -15.03
N TYR A 66 6.66 -0.15 -13.72
CA TYR A 66 8.01 -0.38 -13.19
C TYR A 66 8.19 -1.74 -12.51
N SER A 67 7.13 -2.51 -12.27
CA SER A 67 7.26 -3.88 -11.76
C SER A 67 7.33 -4.88 -12.93
N LYS A 68 8.40 -5.67 -12.96
CA LYS A 68 8.45 -6.87 -13.80
C LYS A 68 7.71 -8.02 -13.12
N PRO A 69 7.26 -9.05 -13.84
CA PRO A 69 6.48 -10.16 -13.28
C PRO A 69 7.11 -10.87 -12.07
N GLN A 70 8.44 -10.80 -11.94
CA GLN A 70 9.22 -11.47 -10.88
C GLN A 70 9.94 -10.50 -9.94
N ASP A 71 9.85 -9.18 -10.19
CA ASP A 71 10.60 -8.20 -9.42
C ASP A 71 9.83 -7.74 -8.17
N THR A 72 10.56 -7.65 -7.05
CA THR A 72 10.03 -7.04 -5.83
C THR A 72 9.91 -5.53 -6.02
N ILE A 73 8.70 -5.01 -5.83
CA ILE A 73 8.41 -3.57 -5.95
C ILE A 73 9.26 -2.78 -4.95
N GLN A 74 10.08 -1.88 -5.48
CA GLN A 74 10.96 -1.02 -4.69
C GLN A 74 10.19 0.20 -4.17
N TRP A 75 9.44 0.04 -3.08
CA TRP A 75 8.65 1.13 -2.47
C TRP A 75 9.47 2.35 -2.04
N LYS A 76 10.76 2.15 -1.78
CA LYS A 76 11.73 3.22 -1.48
C LYS A 76 11.88 4.21 -2.64
N ASP A 77 11.68 3.77 -3.88
CA ASP A 77 11.83 4.60 -5.07
C ASP A 77 10.51 5.32 -5.41
N LEU A 78 9.36 4.69 -5.10
CA LEU A 78 8.05 5.31 -5.27
C LEU A 78 7.76 6.40 -4.23
N GLN A 79 8.24 6.24 -2.99
CA GLN A 79 8.00 7.20 -1.90
C GLN A 79 8.38 8.66 -2.26
N PRO A 80 9.61 8.97 -2.73
CA PRO A 80 9.95 10.34 -3.11
C PRO A 80 9.17 10.83 -4.34
N VAL A 81 8.80 9.95 -5.27
CA VAL A 81 7.98 10.30 -6.44
C VAL A 81 6.57 10.72 -6.02
N MET A 82 5.98 10.04 -5.01
CA MET A 82 4.70 10.40 -4.44
C MET A 82 4.74 11.77 -3.77
N GLU A 83 5.81 12.04 -3.01
CA GLU A 83 6.01 13.34 -2.36
C GLU A 83 6.14 14.45 -3.40
N ALA A 84 7.00 14.28 -4.41
CA ALA A 84 7.20 15.26 -5.47
C ALA A 84 5.91 15.57 -6.26
N LYS A 85 5.06 14.55 -6.48
CA LYS A 85 3.83 14.72 -7.27
C LYS A 85 2.65 15.28 -6.49
N PHE A 86 2.49 14.88 -5.22
CA PHE A 86 1.29 15.18 -4.43
C PHE A 86 1.54 16.06 -3.21
N GLY A 87 2.81 16.42 -2.94
CA GLY A 87 3.19 17.18 -1.74
C GLY A 87 2.95 16.42 -0.43
N LYS A 88 2.79 15.09 -0.49
CA LYS A 88 2.48 14.25 0.67
C LYS A 88 3.51 13.14 0.80
N PHE A 89 4.24 13.14 1.90
CA PHE A 89 5.17 12.07 2.22
C PHE A 89 4.39 10.84 2.71
N ARG A 90 4.25 9.83 1.85
CA ARG A 90 3.54 8.59 2.18
C ARG A 90 4.51 7.55 2.74
N SER A 91 4.08 6.76 3.72
CA SER A 91 4.91 5.67 4.25
C SER A 91 5.06 4.56 3.20
N ARG A 92 6.20 3.85 3.20
CA ARG A 92 6.42 2.74 2.26
C ARG A 92 5.40 1.61 2.47
N ASN A 93 5.03 1.38 3.73
CA ASN A 93 4.03 0.39 4.09
C ASN A 93 2.64 0.75 3.54
N ASP A 94 2.25 2.02 3.55
CA ASP A 94 0.97 2.45 3.01
C ASP A 94 0.87 2.25 1.49
N LEU A 95 1.94 2.60 0.76
CA LEU A 95 2.01 2.37 -0.69
C LEU A 95 1.81 0.89 -1.02
N LYS A 96 2.51 0.02 -0.28
CA LYS A 96 2.35 -1.44 -0.37
C LYS A 96 0.93 -1.89 -0.03
N ASN A 97 0.32 -1.31 1.01
CA ASN A 97 -1.05 -1.65 1.43
C ASN A 97 -2.08 -1.28 0.36
N VAL A 98 -1.96 -0.10 -0.27
CA VAL A 98 -2.81 0.33 -1.38
C VAL A 98 -2.74 -0.66 -2.54
N TRP A 99 -1.54 -1.06 -2.95
CA TRP A 99 -1.36 -2.05 -4.01
C TRP A 99 -1.95 -3.42 -3.64
N ASN A 100 -1.69 -3.91 -2.43
CA ASN A 100 -2.22 -5.19 -1.97
C ASN A 100 -3.76 -5.19 -1.91
N ALA A 101 -4.38 -4.06 -1.55
CA ALA A 101 -5.83 -3.91 -1.59
C ALA A 101 -6.37 -4.04 -3.02
N LYS A 102 -5.71 -3.43 -4.01
CA LYS A 102 -6.05 -3.57 -5.44
C LYS A 102 -5.91 -5.01 -5.93
N LYS A 103 -4.81 -5.69 -5.62
CA LYS A 103 -4.61 -7.11 -5.97
C LYS A 103 -5.70 -8.01 -5.40
N ARG A 104 -6.06 -7.83 -4.11
CA ARG A 104 -7.16 -8.59 -3.48
C ARG A 104 -8.49 -8.34 -4.18
N ARG A 105 -8.76 -7.09 -4.59
CA ARG A 105 -9.97 -6.75 -5.34
C ARG A 105 -10.01 -7.43 -6.71
N ILE A 106 -8.90 -7.41 -7.47
CA ILE A 106 -8.81 -8.09 -8.77
C ILE A 106 -9.05 -9.60 -8.61
N LYS A 107 -8.37 -10.23 -7.65
CA LYS A 107 -8.54 -11.67 -7.38
C LYS A 107 -10.00 -12.04 -7.08
N ARG A 108 -10.71 -11.20 -6.32
CA ARG A 108 -12.14 -11.40 -6.03
C ARG A 108 -13.01 -11.29 -7.27
N ILE A 109 -12.78 -10.26 -8.10
CA ILE A 109 -13.53 -10.06 -9.34
C ILE A 109 -13.34 -11.24 -10.29
N ASN A 110 -12.09 -11.71 -10.46
CA ASN A 110 -11.80 -12.85 -11.33
C ASN A 110 -12.51 -14.12 -10.86
N ARG A 111 -12.58 -14.35 -9.55
CA ARG A 111 -13.30 -15.50 -8.98
C ARG A 111 -14.81 -15.41 -9.25
N VAL A 112 -15.42 -14.25 -9.05
CA VAL A 112 -16.85 -14.05 -9.34
C VAL A 112 -17.12 -14.23 -10.83
N SER A 113 -16.26 -13.68 -11.71
CA SER A 113 -16.41 -13.83 -13.15
C SER A 113 -16.30 -15.29 -13.61
N SER A 114 -15.47 -16.11 -12.97
CA SER A 114 -15.43 -17.55 -13.26
C SER A 114 -16.68 -18.29 -12.75
N GLU A 115 -17.26 -17.87 -11.63
CA GLU A 115 -18.47 -18.49 -11.06
C GLU A 115 -19.73 -18.14 -11.89
N VAL A 116 -19.86 -16.90 -12.39
CA VAL A 116 -20.99 -16.48 -13.24
C VAL A 116 -20.97 -17.13 -14.63
N ASN A 117 -19.79 -17.37 -15.21
CA ASN A 117 -19.66 -18.08 -16.49
C ASN A 117 -19.97 -19.60 -16.39
N SER A 118 -20.29 -20.11 -15.19
CA SER A 118 -20.61 -21.52 -14.94
C SER A 118 -22.12 -21.80 -14.84
N ILE A 119 -22.96 -20.76 -14.88
CA ILE A 119 -24.43 -20.89 -14.82
C ILE A 119 -24.93 -21.13 -16.25
N SER A 120 -25.43 -22.34 -16.52
CA SER A 120 -26.03 -22.70 -17.82
C SER A 120 -27.32 -21.91 -18.04
N PRO A 121 -27.64 -21.46 -19.27
CA PRO A 121 -28.91 -20.79 -19.58
C PRO A 121 -30.18 -21.65 -19.41
N ASP A 122 -30.04 -22.95 -19.11
CA ASP A 122 -31.17 -23.89 -19.10
C ASP A 122 -31.99 -23.88 -17.79
N ASP A 123 -31.59 -23.13 -16.76
CA ASP A 123 -32.44 -22.90 -15.58
C ASP A 123 -33.41 -21.73 -15.85
N GLU A 124 -34.19 -21.85 -16.92
CA GLU A 124 -35.30 -20.94 -17.23
C GLU A 124 -36.45 -21.28 -16.26
N TYR A 125 -36.65 -20.44 -15.25
CA TYR A 125 -37.74 -20.58 -14.29
C TYR A 125 -39.08 -20.48 -15.01
N GLU A 126 -39.79 -21.61 -15.12
CA GLU A 126 -41.17 -21.69 -15.57
C GLU A 126 -42.06 -20.92 -14.57
N TYR A 127 -42.59 -19.77 -15.01
CA TYR A 127 -43.64 -19.06 -14.29
C TYR A 127 -44.94 -19.85 -14.44
N ASP A 128 -45.39 -20.46 -13.35
CA ASP A 128 -46.70 -21.10 -13.26
C ASP A 128 -47.79 -20.00 -13.15
N GLU A 129 -48.38 -19.63 -14.29
CA GLU A 129 -49.62 -18.83 -14.33
C GLU A 129 -50.78 -19.72 -13.87
N GLY A 130 -51.05 -19.68 -12.56
CA GLY A 130 -52.00 -20.58 -11.90
C GLY A 130 -53.07 -19.87 -11.05
N ASN A 131 -54.01 -19.23 -11.75
CA ASN A 131 -55.45 -19.17 -11.45
C ASN A 131 -56.02 -18.16 -10.43
N GLU A 132 -56.77 -17.21 -10.98
CA GLU A 132 -57.89 -16.52 -10.34
C GLU A 132 -59.01 -17.50 -9.96
N ASN A 133 -59.86 -17.04 -9.02
CA ASN A 133 -61.20 -17.52 -8.67
C ASN A 133 -61.30 -18.58 -7.55
N ASN A 134 -61.54 -18.12 -6.33
CA ASN A 134 -62.87 -18.17 -5.71
C ASN A 134 -62.95 -17.23 -4.49
#